data_AF-A0A6B4JK87-F1
#
_entry.id   AF-A0A6B4JK87-F1
#
_cell.length_a   1.000
_cell.length_b   1.000
_cell.length_c   1.000
_cell.angle_alpha   90.00
_cell.angle_beta   90.00
_cell.angle_gamma   90.00
#
_symmetry.space_group_name_H-M   'P 1'
#
loop_
_entity.id
_entity.type
_entity.pdbx_description
1 polymer ?
#
loop_
_entity_poly.entity_id
_entity_poly.type
_entity_poly.pdbx_seq_one_letter_code
_entity_poly.pdbx_strand_id
1 'polypeptide(L)'
;MNDVFFNDIEQIIKSNLLKANQSVKIAVAWLNFFNYKYIFDILLKKGVSVDIIINDDINNARYRDVIDVLIQSGAQIKKFKMPYGRYMHEKFCIIDNLVVFSGSYNWTDNANKNFENLNYLDDIFIVNKYKEEFNLLSQWSMQVVCKLQKLQKCHRCKENIKYIMVINQEGYYQTRADIYSVCECDLKHIIDEHYDISMYNNLNSIINKYSDMYEQSIQMGYQENFEQLNAECDFEVEQYLNNIRNTPTSVIIHAIGVSGYEITSKNGNGDNIIRIIWKEKFISDQIQQIYYL
;
A
#
# COMPACT_ATOMS: atom_id res chain seq x y z
N MET A 1 -16.06 7.17 15.01
CA MET A 1 -15.63 7.05 16.41
C MET A 1 -14.58 5.95 16.53
N ASN A 2 -13.34 6.34 16.79
CA ASN A 2 -12.26 5.39 17.09
C ASN A 2 -12.34 4.92 18.54
N ASP A 3 -12.00 3.66 18.82
CA ASP A 3 -12.02 3.08 20.16
C ASP A 3 -10.92 2.01 20.33
N VAL A 4 -10.64 1.62 21.57
CA VAL A 4 -9.65 0.58 21.90
C VAL A 4 -10.18 -0.39 22.95
N PHE A 5 -9.97 -1.68 22.69
CA PHE A 5 -10.39 -2.77 23.56
C PHE A 5 -9.18 -3.59 24.04
N PHE A 6 -9.22 -3.96 25.32
CA PHE A 6 -8.21 -4.80 25.97
C PHE A 6 -8.78 -6.12 26.52
N ASN A 7 -10.11 -6.27 26.47
CA ASN A 7 -10.84 -7.44 26.96
C ASN A 7 -11.85 -7.89 25.90
N ASP A 8 -12.29 -9.15 25.97
CA ASP A 8 -13.32 -9.74 25.09
C ASP A 8 -13.07 -9.58 23.58
N ILE A 9 -11.79 -9.41 23.19
CA ILE A 9 -11.36 -9.07 21.83
C ILE A 9 -11.94 -10.03 20.79
N GLU A 10 -11.90 -11.35 21.05
CA GLU A 10 -12.45 -12.36 20.14
C GLU A 10 -13.95 -12.15 19.88
N GLN A 11 -14.72 -11.87 20.94
CA GLN A 11 -16.18 -11.69 20.83
C GLN A 11 -16.53 -10.38 20.12
N ILE A 12 -15.75 -9.33 20.35
CA ILE A 12 -15.90 -8.05 19.65
C ILE A 12 -15.65 -8.25 18.15
N ILE A 13 -14.58 -8.96 17.76
CA ILE A 13 -14.32 -9.27 16.36
C ILE A 13 -15.47 -10.08 15.76
N LYS A 14 -15.85 -11.21 16.39
CA LYS A 14 -16.89 -12.11 15.88
C LYS A 14 -18.24 -11.42 15.70
N SER A 15 -18.66 -10.62 16.68
CA SER A 15 -19.94 -9.90 16.62
C SER A 15 -19.96 -8.83 15.54
N ASN A 16 -18.85 -8.14 15.28
CA ASN A 16 -18.77 -7.15 14.21
C ASN A 16 -18.65 -7.79 12.82
N LEU A 17 -17.93 -8.91 12.69
CA LEU A 17 -17.91 -9.68 11.44
C LEU A 17 -19.32 -10.08 11.01
N LEU A 18 -20.15 -10.60 11.92
CA LEU A 18 -21.53 -11.00 11.61
C LEU A 18 -22.44 -9.85 11.12
N LYS A 19 -22.09 -8.59 11.43
CA LYS A 19 -22.80 -7.40 10.96
C LYS A 19 -22.46 -7.00 9.52
N ALA A 20 -21.38 -7.56 8.94
CA ALA A 20 -20.95 -7.23 7.58
C ALA A 20 -22.03 -7.53 6.53
N ASN A 21 -22.16 -6.66 5.54
CA ASN A 21 -23.19 -6.75 4.49
C ASN A 21 -22.63 -6.76 3.07
N GLN A 22 -21.38 -6.35 2.84
CA GLN A 22 -20.77 -6.25 1.53
C GLN A 22 -19.46 -7.05 1.44
N SER A 23 -18.51 -6.78 2.34
CA SER A 23 -17.21 -7.44 2.29
C SER A 23 -16.51 -7.51 3.64
N VAL A 24 -15.70 -8.56 3.81
CA VAL A 24 -14.79 -8.75 4.93
C VAL A 24 -13.43 -9.11 4.35
N LYS A 25 -12.43 -8.27 4.61
CA LYS A 25 -11.03 -8.50 4.25
C LYS A 25 -10.23 -8.72 5.53
N ILE A 26 -9.53 -9.85 5.67
CA ILE A 26 -8.81 -10.22 6.90
C ILE A 26 -7.36 -10.49 6.55
N ALA A 27 -6.42 -9.77 7.15
CA ALA A 27 -5.00 -10.05 7.07
C ALA A 27 -4.45 -10.30 8.48
N VAL A 28 -4.25 -11.58 8.81
CA VAL A 28 -3.80 -12.00 10.14
C VAL A 28 -2.68 -13.04 10.02
N ALA A 29 -1.62 -12.91 10.81
CA ALA A 29 -0.52 -13.87 10.81
C ALA A 29 -1.02 -15.30 11.07
N TRP A 30 -1.85 -15.47 12.10
CA TRP A 30 -2.42 -16.76 12.51
C TRP A 30 -3.91 -16.65 12.79
N LEU A 31 -4.65 -17.63 12.28
CA LEU A 31 -6.10 -17.73 12.40
C LEU A 31 -6.50 -19.15 12.81
N ASN A 32 -7.22 -19.29 13.92
CA ASN A 32 -7.88 -20.53 14.27
C ASN A 32 -9.17 -20.68 13.45
N PHE A 33 -9.09 -21.37 12.31
CA PHE A 33 -10.24 -21.56 11.44
C PHE A 33 -11.41 -22.29 12.11
N PHE A 34 -11.19 -23.17 13.09
CA PHE A 34 -12.30 -23.81 13.80
C PHE A 34 -13.19 -22.81 14.53
N ASN A 35 -12.62 -21.73 15.08
CA ASN A 35 -13.36 -20.71 15.84
C ASN A 35 -14.17 -19.77 14.95
N TYR A 36 -13.76 -19.60 13.69
CA TYR A 36 -14.33 -18.60 12.77
C TYR A 36 -15.09 -19.21 11.59
N LYS A 37 -14.94 -20.51 11.30
CA LYS A 37 -15.57 -21.18 10.15
C LYS A 37 -17.08 -20.88 10.05
N TYR A 38 -17.80 -21.04 11.17
CA TYR A 38 -19.25 -20.80 11.20
C TYR A 38 -19.63 -19.38 10.79
N ILE A 39 -18.84 -18.38 11.21
CA ILE A 39 -19.07 -16.97 10.87
C ILE A 39 -18.81 -16.76 9.38
N PHE A 40 -17.71 -17.29 8.85
CA PHE A 40 -17.40 -17.20 7.43
C PHE A 40 -18.47 -17.89 6.57
N ASP A 41 -18.97 -19.07 6.98
CA ASP A 41 -20.07 -19.74 6.29
C ASP A 41 -21.35 -18.87 6.26
N ILE A 42 -21.69 -18.19 7.36
CA ILE A 42 -22.82 -17.25 7.40
C ILE A 42 -22.60 -16.11 6.42
N LEU A 43 -21.41 -15.50 6.43
CA LEU A 43 -21.11 -14.36 5.56
C LEU A 43 -21.18 -14.73 4.08
N LEU A 44 -20.59 -15.87 3.70
CA LEU A 44 -20.67 -16.39 2.34
C LEU A 44 -22.12 -16.65 1.91
N LYS A 45 -22.94 -17.25 2.79
CA LYS A 45 -24.38 -17.47 2.53
C LYS A 45 -25.18 -16.17 2.39
N LYS A 46 -24.78 -15.10 3.09
CA LYS A 46 -25.35 -13.75 2.92
C LYS A 46 -24.92 -13.08 1.61
N GLY A 47 -23.97 -13.65 0.87
CA GLY A 47 -23.38 -13.02 -0.32
C GLY A 47 -22.30 -11.99 -0.02
N VAL A 48 -21.77 -11.96 1.22
CA VAL A 48 -20.66 -11.08 1.61
C VAL A 48 -19.36 -11.64 1.03
N SER A 49 -18.54 -10.79 0.40
CA SER A 49 -17.19 -11.19 -0.05
C SER A 49 -16.30 -11.47 1.16
N VAL A 50 -15.64 -12.64 1.20
CA VAL A 50 -14.74 -13.00 2.30
C VAL A 50 -13.35 -13.28 1.72
N ASP A 51 -12.44 -12.33 1.97
CA ASP A 51 -11.06 -12.36 1.51
C ASP A 51 -10.12 -12.47 2.71
N ILE A 52 -9.32 -13.54 2.79
CA ILE A 52 -8.47 -13.85 3.95
C ILE A 52 -7.03 -14.06 3.50
N ILE A 53 -6.10 -13.37 4.13
CA ILE A 53 -4.65 -13.54 3.96
C ILE A 53 -4.07 -14.02 5.29
N ILE A 54 -3.41 -15.17 5.25
CA ILE A 54 -2.75 -15.78 6.40
C ILE A 54 -1.29 -16.08 6.09
N ASN A 55 -0.45 -16.20 7.12
CA ASN A 55 0.94 -16.59 6.93
C ASN A 55 1.06 -18.05 6.41
N ASP A 56 1.96 -18.31 5.46
CA ASP A 56 2.23 -19.64 4.93
C ASP A 56 3.20 -20.42 5.83
N ASP A 57 2.67 -21.04 6.89
CA ASP A 57 3.43 -21.83 7.86
C ASP A 57 2.69 -23.07 8.39
N ILE A 58 3.34 -23.80 9.30
CA ILE A 58 2.80 -25.00 9.92
C ILE A 58 1.60 -24.73 10.85
N ASN A 59 1.52 -23.55 11.46
CA ASN A 59 0.43 -23.18 12.38
C ASN A 59 -0.88 -23.03 11.62
N ASN A 60 -0.84 -22.46 10.42
CA ASN A 60 -2.01 -22.33 9.55
C ASN A 60 -2.24 -23.60 8.70
N ALA A 61 -1.18 -24.32 8.32
CA ALA A 61 -1.30 -25.53 7.50
C ALA A 61 -2.14 -26.64 8.14
N ARG A 62 -2.22 -26.70 9.47
CA ARG A 62 -3.06 -27.67 10.21
C ARG A 62 -4.55 -27.53 9.94
N TYR A 63 -5.00 -26.41 9.40
CA TYR A 63 -6.41 -26.16 9.07
C TYR A 63 -6.76 -26.40 7.60
N ARG A 64 -5.90 -27.11 6.84
CA ARG A 64 -6.05 -27.34 5.39
C ARG A 64 -7.47 -27.75 5.01
N ASP A 65 -8.02 -28.77 5.66
CA ASP A 65 -9.34 -29.29 5.30
C ASP A 65 -10.45 -28.24 5.47
N VAL A 66 -10.37 -27.42 6.52
CA VAL A 66 -11.35 -26.34 6.76
C VAL A 66 -11.19 -25.21 5.74
N ILE A 67 -9.94 -24.86 5.43
CA ILE A 67 -9.61 -23.85 4.41
C ILE A 67 -10.16 -24.28 3.05
N ASP A 68 -9.95 -25.54 2.66
CA ASP A 68 -10.40 -26.07 1.38
C ASP A 68 -11.94 -26.03 1.26
N VAL A 69 -12.66 -26.36 2.35
CA VAL A 69 -14.12 -26.25 2.41
C VAL A 69 -14.61 -24.81 2.27
N LEU A 70 -13.93 -23.85 2.91
CA LEU A 70 -14.29 -22.42 2.80
C LEU A 70 -14.03 -21.89 1.39
N ILE A 71 -12.93 -22.30 0.75
CA ILE A 71 -12.63 -21.96 -0.65
C ILE A 71 -13.71 -22.52 -1.57
N GLN A 72 -14.11 -23.78 -1.39
CA GLN A 72 -15.22 -24.39 -2.15
C GLN A 72 -16.55 -23.66 -1.93
N SER A 73 -16.73 -23.03 -0.76
CA SER A 73 -17.91 -22.23 -0.43
C SER A 73 -17.84 -20.79 -0.93
N GLY A 74 -16.74 -20.39 -1.59
CA GLY A 74 -16.58 -19.07 -2.22
C GLY A 74 -15.63 -18.10 -1.51
N ALA A 75 -14.99 -18.48 -0.40
CA ALA A 75 -13.98 -17.62 0.23
C ALA A 75 -12.70 -17.54 -0.61
N GLN A 76 -12.07 -16.37 -0.66
CA GLN A 76 -10.74 -16.21 -1.25
C GLN A 76 -9.71 -16.27 -0.13
N ILE A 77 -8.92 -17.33 -0.06
CA ILE A 77 -7.91 -17.51 1.01
C ILE A 77 -6.52 -17.60 0.40
N LYS A 78 -5.68 -16.60 0.70
CA LYS A 78 -4.28 -16.54 0.28
C LYS A 78 -3.35 -16.91 1.44
N LYS A 79 -2.43 -17.83 1.18
CA LYS A 79 -1.27 -18.07 2.05
C LYS A 79 -0.12 -17.19 1.58
N PHE A 80 0.33 -16.30 2.45
CA PHE A 80 1.40 -15.34 2.16
C PHE A 80 2.72 -15.82 2.76
N LYS A 81 3.72 -16.00 1.90
CA LYS A 81 5.06 -16.45 2.31
C LYS A 81 6.05 -15.31 2.28
N MET A 82 6.63 -15.00 3.43
CA MET A 82 7.72 -14.05 3.55
C MET A 82 9.08 -14.71 3.31
N PRO A 83 10.05 -14.00 2.72
CA PRO A 83 11.38 -14.54 2.51
C PRO A 83 12.20 -14.63 3.80
N TYR A 84 13.31 -15.38 3.74
CA TYR A 84 14.30 -15.51 4.84
C TYR A 84 13.73 -16.03 6.16
N GLY A 85 12.68 -16.86 6.11
CA GLY A 85 12.07 -17.45 7.30
C GLY A 85 11.31 -16.43 8.18
N ARG A 86 11.02 -15.24 7.64
CA ARG A 86 10.17 -14.24 8.31
C ARG A 86 8.69 -14.58 8.11
N TYR A 87 7.81 -13.86 8.80
CA TYR A 87 6.36 -14.04 8.70
C TYR A 87 5.65 -12.74 8.33
N MET A 88 4.49 -12.86 7.69
CA MET A 88 3.54 -11.76 7.59
C MET A 88 2.89 -11.60 8.96
N HIS A 89 3.13 -10.47 9.63
CA HIS A 89 2.74 -10.22 11.02
C HIS A 89 1.53 -9.29 11.16
N GLU A 90 0.79 -9.02 10.08
CA GLU A 90 -0.42 -8.22 10.16
C GLU A 90 -1.48 -8.89 11.02
N LYS A 91 -2.34 -8.07 11.62
CA LYS A 91 -3.44 -8.49 12.51
C LYS A 91 -4.58 -7.49 12.40
N PHE A 92 -5.17 -7.40 11.22
CA PHE A 92 -6.29 -6.52 10.98
C PHE A 92 -7.39 -7.16 10.14
N CYS A 93 -8.59 -6.58 10.21
CA CYS A 93 -9.64 -6.81 9.25
C CYS A 93 -10.34 -5.51 8.87
N ILE A 94 -10.87 -5.48 7.64
CA ILE A 94 -11.68 -4.39 7.10
C ILE A 94 -13.08 -4.95 6.86
N ILE A 95 -14.09 -4.28 7.41
CA ILE A 95 -15.50 -4.62 7.25
C ILE A 95 -16.18 -3.55 6.40
N ASP A 96 -16.82 -4.00 5.32
CA ASP A 96 -17.59 -3.20 4.36
C ASP A 96 -16.84 -1.99 3.77
N ASN A 97 -15.50 -1.99 3.83
CA ASN A 97 -14.64 -0.85 3.48
C ASN A 97 -14.91 0.42 4.30
N LEU A 98 -15.51 0.27 5.49
CA LEU A 98 -15.91 1.39 6.36
C LEU A 98 -15.26 1.33 7.74
N VAL A 99 -14.95 0.12 8.22
CA VAL A 99 -14.41 -0.07 9.56
C VAL A 99 -13.19 -0.97 9.49
N VAL A 100 -12.15 -0.62 10.23
CA VAL A 100 -10.99 -1.46 10.49
C VAL A 100 -10.96 -1.88 11.94
N PHE A 101 -10.67 -3.16 12.16
CA PHE A 101 -10.12 -3.64 13.41
C PHE A 101 -8.65 -3.96 13.24
N SER A 102 -7.79 -3.46 14.12
CA SER A 102 -6.34 -3.70 14.05
C SER A 102 -5.71 -3.69 15.43
N GLY A 103 -4.72 -4.54 15.69
CA GLY A 103 -4.04 -4.55 16.99
C GLY A 103 -2.95 -5.61 17.11
N SER A 104 -2.62 -5.97 18.34
CA SER A 104 -1.63 -7.01 18.62
C SER A 104 -2.23 -8.43 18.63
N TYR A 105 -3.56 -8.53 18.70
CA TYR A 105 -4.29 -9.79 18.86
C TYR A 105 -4.23 -10.69 17.62
N ASN A 106 -3.55 -11.84 17.74
CA ASN A 106 -3.65 -12.92 16.77
C ASN A 106 -4.98 -13.66 16.96
N TRP A 107 -5.64 -14.09 15.88
CA TRP A 107 -6.97 -14.71 15.95
C TRP A 107 -6.88 -16.20 16.34
N THR A 108 -6.26 -16.48 17.49
CA THR A 108 -5.96 -17.81 18.01
C THR A 108 -6.34 -17.93 19.48
N ASP A 109 -6.60 -19.13 19.98
CA ASP A 109 -7.02 -19.33 21.39
C ASP A 109 -5.98 -18.83 22.40
N ASN A 110 -4.69 -18.90 22.06
CA ASN A 110 -3.62 -18.48 22.95
C ASN A 110 -3.59 -16.96 23.17
N ALA A 111 -4.05 -16.16 22.20
CA ALA A 111 -4.07 -14.71 22.32
C ALA A 111 -5.00 -14.24 23.45
N ASN A 112 -6.03 -15.03 23.79
CA ASN A 112 -6.94 -14.75 24.92
C ASN A 112 -6.24 -14.80 26.29
N LYS A 113 -5.00 -15.32 26.38
CA LYS A 113 -4.21 -15.40 27.61
C LYS A 113 -3.07 -14.36 27.66
N ASN A 114 -2.92 -13.56 26.61
CA ASN A 114 -1.88 -12.56 26.50
C ASN A 114 -2.43 -11.15 26.80
N PHE A 115 -1.54 -10.21 27.08
CA PHE A 115 -1.88 -8.79 27.04
C PHE A 115 -1.92 -8.34 25.58
N GLU A 116 -3.13 -8.20 25.05
CA GLU A 116 -3.38 -7.83 23.67
C GLU A 116 -4.30 -6.60 23.61
N ASN A 117 -4.27 -5.88 22.49
CA ASN A 117 -5.20 -4.79 22.21
C ASN A 117 -5.88 -4.97 20.85
N LEU A 118 -7.04 -4.34 20.71
CA LEU A 118 -7.80 -4.23 19.47
C LEU A 118 -8.28 -2.80 19.31
N ASN A 119 -7.88 -2.12 18.25
CA ASN A 119 -8.39 -0.80 17.89
C ASN A 119 -9.59 -0.98 16.95
N TYR A 120 -10.63 -0.18 17.15
CA TYR A 120 -11.71 0.07 16.20
C TYR A 120 -11.44 1.41 15.53
N LEU A 121 -11.41 1.43 14.21
CA LEU A 121 -11.06 2.60 13.42
C LEU A 121 -12.10 2.76 12.30
N ASP A 122 -12.76 3.90 12.21
CA ASP A 122 -13.74 4.22 11.16
C ASP A 122 -13.43 5.50 10.39
N ASP A 123 -12.25 6.08 10.65
CA ASP A 123 -11.70 7.16 9.85
C ASP A 123 -11.39 6.68 8.42
N ILE A 124 -11.96 7.37 7.43
CA ILE A 124 -11.88 6.94 6.03
C ILE A 124 -10.46 6.91 5.48
N PHE A 125 -9.58 7.82 5.91
CA PHE A 125 -8.18 7.85 5.47
C PHE A 125 -7.42 6.66 6.05
N ILE A 126 -7.66 6.33 7.32
CA ILE A 126 -7.06 5.14 7.96
C ILE A 126 -7.57 3.86 7.30
N VAL A 127 -8.90 3.75 7.08
CA VAL A 127 -9.52 2.58 6.45
C VAL A 127 -8.93 2.36 5.05
N ASN A 128 -8.74 3.43 4.28
CA ASN A 128 -8.13 3.31 2.97
C ASN A 128 -6.67 2.86 3.00
N LYS A 129 -5.84 3.37 3.92
CA LYS A 129 -4.47 2.87 4.10
C LYS A 129 -4.42 1.36 4.38
N TYR A 130 -5.34 0.85 5.20
CA TYR A 130 -5.47 -0.58 5.42
C TYR A 130 -5.93 -1.35 4.17
N LYS A 131 -6.85 -0.78 3.38
CA LYS A 131 -7.27 -1.37 2.10
C LYS A 131 -6.10 -1.50 1.14
N GLU A 132 -5.22 -0.51 1.08
CA GLU A 132 -4.01 -0.58 0.26
C GLU A 132 -3.06 -1.67 0.74
N GLU A 133 -2.74 -1.70 2.03
CA GLU A 133 -1.85 -2.74 2.57
C GLU A 133 -2.43 -4.13 2.31
N PHE A 134 -3.75 -4.31 2.45
CA PHE A 134 -4.43 -5.55 2.07
C PHE A 134 -4.27 -5.86 0.58
N ASN A 135 -4.47 -4.87 -0.30
CA ASN A 135 -4.31 -5.04 -1.75
C ASN A 135 -2.86 -5.44 -2.09
N LEU A 136 -1.85 -4.80 -1.48
CA LEU A 136 -0.44 -5.15 -1.66
C LEU A 136 -0.19 -6.61 -1.24
N LEU A 137 -0.64 -7.00 -0.05
CA LEU A 137 -0.51 -8.39 0.43
C LEU A 137 -1.25 -9.37 -0.49
N SER A 138 -2.40 -8.99 -1.05
CA SER A 138 -3.19 -9.84 -1.95
C SER A 138 -2.50 -10.06 -3.30
N GLN A 139 -1.72 -9.10 -3.78
CA GLN A 139 -1.06 -9.14 -5.09
C GLN A 139 0.35 -9.72 -5.03
N TRP A 140 1.12 -9.43 -3.97
CA TRP A 140 2.54 -9.80 -3.94
C TRP A 140 2.79 -11.29 -3.76
N SER A 141 3.85 -11.78 -4.41
CA SER A 141 4.43 -13.09 -4.13
C SER A 141 5.72 -12.96 -3.33
N MET A 142 6.19 -14.08 -2.77
CA MET A 142 7.51 -14.13 -2.13
C MET A 142 8.63 -13.67 -3.09
N GLN A 143 8.53 -13.93 -4.40
CA GLN A 143 9.55 -13.48 -5.36
C GLN A 143 9.55 -11.95 -5.49
N VAL A 144 8.38 -11.31 -5.50
CA VAL A 144 8.27 -9.84 -5.53
C VAL A 144 8.94 -9.25 -4.29
N VAL A 145 8.59 -9.73 -3.09
CA VAL A 145 9.18 -9.25 -1.83
C VAL A 145 10.70 -9.46 -1.80
N CYS A 146 11.18 -10.63 -2.23
CA CYS A 146 12.62 -10.91 -2.35
C CYS A 146 13.34 -9.86 -3.19
N LYS A 147 12.78 -9.52 -4.35
CA LYS A 147 13.42 -8.60 -5.27
C LYS A 147 13.40 -7.16 -4.75
N LEU A 148 12.32 -6.74 -4.09
CA LEU A 148 12.22 -5.42 -3.44
C LEU A 148 13.22 -5.26 -2.28
N GLN A 149 13.54 -6.35 -1.57
CA GLN A 149 14.47 -6.31 -0.44
C GLN A 149 15.94 -6.53 -0.84
N LYS A 150 16.21 -7.15 -2.00
CA LYS A 150 17.57 -7.41 -2.49
C LYS A 150 17.97 -6.40 -3.55
N LEU A 151 18.42 -5.25 -3.08
CA LEU A 151 19.01 -4.24 -3.95
C LEU A 151 20.36 -4.68 -4.49
N GLN A 152 20.63 -4.33 -5.75
CA GLN A 152 21.95 -4.48 -6.35
C GLN A 152 22.91 -3.45 -5.75
N LYS A 153 24.18 -3.81 -5.56
CA LYS A 153 25.20 -2.87 -5.07
C LYS A 153 25.97 -2.23 -6.22
N CYS A 154 26.19 -0.94 -6.13
CA CYS A 154 27.05 -0.19 -7.03
C CYS A 154 28.48 -0.73 -6.95
N HIS A 155 29.13 -0.94 -8.09
CA HIS A 155 30.50 -1.45 -8.11
C HIS A 155 31.50 -0.44 -7.52
N ARG A 156 31.19 0.87 -7.55
CA ARG A 156 32.06 1.97 -7.14
C ARG A 156 31.89 2.32 -5.66
N CYS A 157 30.72 2.84 -5.26
CA CYS A 157 30.49 3.25 -3.88
C CYS A 157 30.02 2.10 -2.97
N LYS A 158 29.70 0.91 -3.51
CA LYS A 158 29.16 -0.25 -2.75
C LYS A 158 27.79 -0.04 -2.09
N GLU A 159 27.20 1.14 -2.29
CA GLU A 159 25.83 1.46 -1.91
C GLU A 159 24.80 0.81 -2.82
N ASN A 160 23.58 0.70 -2.30
CA ASN A 160 22.47 0.13 -3.05
C ASN A 160 22.09 1.02 -4.24
N ILE A 161 21.88 0.37 -5.39
CA ILE A 161 21.31 0.99 -6.59
C ILE A 161 19.79 0.98 -6.47
N LYS A 162 19.19 2.14 -6.71
CA LYS A 162 17.73 2.34 -6.76
C LYS A 162 17.34 2.76 -8.16
N TYR A 163 16.13 2.44 -8.58
CA TYR A 163 15.60 2.81 -9.89
C TYR A 163 14.41 3.76 -9.73
N ILE A 164 14.52 4.94 -10.30
CA ILE A 164 13.52 6.00 -10.21
C ILE A 164 12.87 6.15 -11.57
N MET A 165 11.55 6.00 -11.63
CA MET A 165 10.77 6.25 -12.84
C MET A 165 10.27 7.70 -12.82
N VAL A 166 10.56 8.47 -13.86
CA VAL A 166 10.12 9.85 -14.01
C VAL A 166 9.06 9.90 -15.10
N ILE A 167 7.84 10.27 -14.71
CA ILE A 167 6.68 10.27 -15.61
C ILE A 167 6.59 11.65 -16.29
N ASN A 168 6.68 11.65 -17.62
CA ASN A 168 6.62 12.83 -18.46
C ASN A 168 5.60 12.64 -19.59
N GLN A 169 5.09 13.77 -20.10
CA GLN A 169 4.32 13.77 -21.34
C GLN A 169 5.27 13.87 -22.54
N GLU A 170 5.07 13.01 -23.55
CA GLU A 170 5.75 13.11 -24.83
C GLU A 170 4.73 13.35 -25.96
N GLY A 171 4.76 14.55 -26.53
CA GLY A 171 3.77 14.98 -27.51
C GLY A 171 2.35 14.99 -26.92
N TYR A 172 1.35 14.61 -27.71
CA TYR A 172 -0.06 14.62 -27.30
C TYR A 172 -0.64 13.24 -26.99
N TYR A 173 0.10 12.17 -27.24
CA TYR A 173 -0.47 10.83 -27.34
C TYR A 173 0.20 9.78 -26.47
N GLN A 174 1.32 10.08 -25.82
CA GLN A 174 2.07 9.09 -25.06
C GLN A 174 2.65 9.64 -23.76
N THR A 175 2.70 8.76 -22.76
CA THR A 175 3.43 8.96 -21.53
C THR A 175 4.83 8.40 -21.73
N ARG A 176 5.88 9.21 -21.53
CA ARG A 176 7.26 8.75 -21.47
C ARG A 176 7.67 8.56 -20.01
N ALA A 177 8.15 7.38 -19.68
CA ALA A 177 8.67 7.03 -18.37
C ALA A 177 10.20 6.91 -18.45
N ASP A 178 10.90 7.94 -18.02
CA ASP A 178 12.36 7.97 -17.98
C ASP A 178 12.86 7.24 -16.71
N ILE A 179 13.59 6.13 -16.88
CA ILE A 179 14.09 5.32 -15.77
C ILE A 179 15.55 5.65 -15.49
N TYR A 180 15.82 6.11 -14.27
CA TYR A 180 17.16 6.43 -13.77
C TYR A 180 17.63 5.39 -12.76
N SER A 181 18.89 4.95 -12.85
CA SER A 181 19.58 4.36 -11.70
C SER A 181 20.22 5.44 -10.84
N VAL A 182 20.12 5.25 -9.53
CA VAL A 182 20.67 6.17 -8.54
C VAL A 182 21.41 5.40 -7.44
N CYS A 183 22.61 5.88 -7.13
CA CYS A 183 23.37 5.54 -5.92
C CYS A 183 24.04 6.81 -5.38
N GLU A 184 24.83 6.72 -4.30
CA GLU A 184 25.48 7.92 -3.71
C GLU A 184 26.48 8.62 -4.65
N CYS A 185 27.05 7.90 -5.62
CA CYS A 185 28.12 8.44 -6.47
C CYS A 185 27.68 8.69 -7.92
N ASP A 186 26.45 8.36 -8.29
CA ASP A 186 25.98 8.45 -9.67
C ASP A 186 24.46 8.52 -9.76
N LEU A 187 23.98 9.31 -10.72
CA LEU A 187 22.61 9.36 -11.19
C LEU A 187 22.65 9.27 -12.71
N LYS A 188 22.07 8.20 -13.25
CA LYS A 188 22.21 7.85 -14.66
C LYS A 188 20.87 7.43 -15.25
N HIS A 189 20.47 8.07 -16.35
CA HIS A 189 19.37 7.59 -17.20
C HIS A 189 19.77 6.27 -17.85
N ILE A 190 18.89 5.27 -17.76
CA ILE A 190 19.13 3.92 -18.28
C ILE A 190 18.27 3.62 -19.49
N ILE A 191 16.98 3.92 -19.43
CA ILE A 191 16.01 3.57 -20.45
C ILE A 191 14.79 4.48 -20.34
N ASP A 192 14.17 4.75 -21.48
CA ASP A 192 12.83 5.30 -21.59
C ASP A 192 11.84 4.21 -21.99
N GLU A 193 10.68 4.19 -21.34
CA GLU A 193 9.56 3.31 -21.67
C GLU A 193 8.32 4.13 -22.00
N HIS A 194 7.48 3.63 -22.91
CA HIS A 194 6.28 4.35 -23.37
C HIS A 194 5.02 3.66 -22.91
N TYR A 195 4.10 4.48 -22.41
CA TYR A 195 2.79 4.06 -21.90
C TYR A 195 1.69 4.90 -22.53
N ASP A 196 0.45 4.41 -22.40
CA ASP A 196 -0.73 5.16 -22.81
C ASP A 196 -0.77 6.55 -22.14
N ILE A 197 -1.22 7.57 -22.87
CA ILE A 197 -1.28 8.96 -22.34
C ILE A 197 -2.16 9.09 -21.09
N SER A 198 -3.13 8.18 -20.90
CA SER A 198 -3.94 8.14 -19.68
C SER A 198 -3.08 8.02 -18.42
N MET A 199 -1.90 7.39 -18.49
CA MET A 199 -1.00 7.27 -17.35
C MET A 199 -0.60 8.64 -16.79
N TYR A 200 -0.11 9.52 -17.66
CA TYR A 200 0.23 10.91 -17.31
C TYR A 200 -1.01 11.76 -17.02
N ASN A 201 -2.03 11.67 -17.87
CA ASN A 201 -3.23 12.52 -17.74
C ASN A 201 -3.98 12.29 -16.44
N ASN A 202 -4.10 11.04 -15.98
CA ASN A 202 -4.75 10.73 -14.71
C ASN A 202 -3.94 11.26 -13.52
N LEU A 203 -2.60 11.12 -13.53
CA LEU A 203 -1.75 11.70 -12.49
C LEU A 203 -1.91 13.22 -12.44
N ASN A 204 -1.80 13.87 -13.60
CA ASN A 204 -1.91 15.32 -13.71
C ASN A 204 -3.31 15.81 -13.33
N SER A 205 -4.36 15.05 -13.66
CA SER A 205 -5.74 15.37 -13.27
C SER A 205 -5.92 15.36 -11.75
N ILE A 206 -5.28 14.43 -11.03
CA ILE A 206 -5.31 14.42 -9.55
C ILE A 206 -4.60 15.68 -9.03
N ILE A 207 -3.38 15.94 -9.49
CA ILE A 207 -2.59 17.10 -9.05
C ILE A 207 -3.31 18.43 -9.34
N ASN A 208 -3.88 18.58 -10.54
CA ASN A 208 -4.61 19.79 -10.93
C ASN A 208 -5.89 19.98 -10.11
N LYS A 209 -6.64 18.91 -9.86
CA LYS A 209 -7.83 18.96 -8.98
C LYS A 209 -7.51 19.59 -7.63
N TYR A 210 -6.43 19.17 -6.98
CA TYR A 210 -6.03 19.71 -5.68
C TYR A 210 -5.39 21.10 -5.78
N SER A 211 -4.69 21.40 -6.87
CA SER A 211 -4.18 22.75 -7.15
C SER A 211 -5.31 23.77 -7.28
N ASP A 212 -6.38 23.43 -8.01
CA ASP A 212 -7.56 24.29 -8.17
C ASP A 212 -8.27 24.52 -6.81
N MET A 213 -8.40 23.47 -5.98
CA MET A 213 -8.96 23.59 -4.63
C MET A 213 -8.10 24.48 -3.71
N TYR A 214 -6.77 24.41 -3.85
CA TYR A 214 -5.83 25.25 -3.13
C TYR A 214 -5.99 26.74 -3.52
N GLU A 215 -6.09 27.03 -4.82
CA GLU A 215 -6.33 28.39 -5.30
C GLU A 215 -7.67 28.96 -4.79
N GLN A 216 -8.73 28.14 -4.80
CA GLN A 216 -10.04 28.54 -4.28
C GLN A 216 -10.01 28.82 -2.77
N SER A 217 -9.32 28.00 -1.98
CA SER A 217 -9.20 28.20 -0.54
C SER A 217 -8.37 29.44 -0.19
N ILE A 218 -7.32 29.75 -0.97
CA ILE A 218 -6.62 31.04 -0.87
C ILE A 218 -7.58 32.21 -1.11
N GLN A 219 -8.36 32.15 -2.20
CA GLN A 219 -9.30 33.22 -2.55
C GLN A 219 -10.37 33.45 -1.48
N MET A 220 -10.79 32.38 -0.80
CA MET A 220 -11.80 32.43 0.27
C MET A 220 -11.23 32.71 1.67
N GLY A 221 -9.90 32.74 1.82
CA GLY A 221 -9.24 32.99 3.11
C GLY A 221 -9.22 31.80 4.08
N TYR A 222 -9.47 30.57 3.61
CA TYR A 222 -9.51 29.36 4.44
C TYR A 222 -8.14 28.68 4.50
N GLN A 223 -7.21 29.24 5.28
CA GLN A 223 -5.87 28.67 5.43
C GLN A 223 -5.83 27.37 6.23
N GLU A 224 -6.83 27.11 7.08
CA GLU A 224 -6.89 25.93 7.96
C GLU A 224 -7.07 24.60 7.18
N ASN A 225 -7.47 24.65 5.90
CA ASN A 225 -7.74 23.46 5.09
C ASN A 225 -6.54 22.97 4.26
N PHE A 226 -5.41 23.68 4.26
CA PHE A 226 -4.29 23.32 3.37
C PHE A 226 -3.61 22.01 3.74
N GLU A 227 -3.40 21.74 5.03
CA GLU A 227 -2.81 20.46 5.47
C GLU A 227 -3.70 19.28 5.10
N GLN A 228 -5.02 19.44 5.25
CA GLN A 228 -5.99 18.43 4.86
C GLN A 228 -6.00 18.21 3.34
N LEU A 229 -6.02 19.27 2.54
CA LEU A 229 -5.98 19.18 1.08
C LEU A 229 -4.69 18.53 0.58
N ASN A 230 -3.55 18.84 1.20
CA ASN A 230 -2.28 18.18 0.87
C ASN A 230 -2.33 16.68 1.22
N ALA A 231 -2.84 16.33 2.41
CA ALA A 231 -2.97 14.93 2.81
C ALA A 231 -3.93 14.14 1.88
N GLU A 232 -5.01 14.77 1.42
CA GLU A 232 -5.95 14.21 0.45
C GLU A 232 -5.30 14.03 -0.94
N CYS A 233 -4.52 15.03 -1.40
CA CYS A 233 -3.77 14.95 -2.65
C CYS A 233 -2.72 13.83 -2.60
N ASP A 234 -1.89 13.82 -1.57
CA ASP A 234 -0.85 12.79 -1.37
C ASP A 234 -1.49 11.40 -1.34
N PHE A 235 -2.63 11.26 -0.66
CA PHE A 235 -3.37 10.00 -0.58
C PHE A 235 -3.91 9.54 -1.94
N GLU A 236 -4.53 10.42 -2.74
CA GLU A 236 -5.02 10.05 -4.09
C GLU A 236 -3.89 9.75 -5.06
N VAL A 237 -2.79 10.52 -4.99
CA VAL A 237 -1.58 10.26 -5.78
C VAL A 237 -1.01 8.89 -5.39
N GLU A 238 -0.90 8.58 -4.10
CA GLU A 238 -0.44 7.27 -3.63
C GLU A 238 -1.33 6.12 -4.13
N GLN A 239 -2.67 6.27 -4.11
CA GLN A 239 -3.58 5.26 -4.67
C GLN A 239 -3.28 4.98 -6.14
N TYR A 240 -3.14 6.06 -6.90
CA TYR A 240 -2.96 5.97 -8.33
C TYR A 240 -1.60 5.34 -8.67
N LEU A 241 -0.54 5.77 -7.99
CA LEU A 241 0.81 5.28 -8.19
C LEU A 241 0.99 3.83 -7.70
N ASN A 242 0.28 3.41 -6.67
CA ASN A 242 0.22 2.00 -6.25
C ASN A 242 -0.37 1.09 -7.34
N ASN A 243 -1.28 1.59 -8.19
CA ASN A 243 -1.75 0.85 -9.36
C ASN A 243 -0.70 0.80 -10.47
N ILE A 244 -0.05 1.94 -10.75
CA ILE A 244 1.03 2.04 -11.75
C ILE A 244 2.22 1.14 -11.38
N ARG A 245 2.53 0.99 -10.10
CA ARG A 245 3.62 0.14 -9.61
C ARG A 245 3.58 -1.28 -10.17
N ASN A 246 2.40 -1.83 -10.42
CA ASN A 246 2.25 -3.19 -10.96
C ASN A 246 2.39 -3.26 -12.50
N THR A 247 2.60 -2.11 -13.15
CA THR A 247 2.86 -2.06 -14.58
C THR A 247 4.18 -2.79 -14.88
N PRO A 248 4.21 -3.69 -15.87
CA PRO A 248 5.43 -4.38 -16.23
C PRO A 248 6.49 -3.38 -16.72
N THR A 249 7.59 -3.28 -15.98
CA THR A 249 8.76 -2.48 -16.33
C THR A 249 9.98 -3.38 -16.54
N SER A 250 10.97 -2.90 -17.28
CA SER A 250 12.22 -3.64 -17.52
C SER A 250 13.05 -3.84 -16.24
N VAL A 251 12.88 -2.97 -15.26
CA VAL A 251 13.52 -3.02 -13.95
C VAL A 251 12.51 -2.75 -12.84
N ILE A 252 12.85 -3.15 -11.61
CA ILE A 252 11.98 -2.89 -10.46
C ILE A 252 12.07 -1.42 -10.09
N ILE A 253 10.94 -0.73 -10.16
CA ILE A 253 10.83 0.68 -9.77
C ILE A 253 10.78 0.78 -8.25
N HIS A 254 11.63 1.65 -7.74
CA HIS A 254 11.84 1.90 -6.32
C HIS A 254 11.22 3.24 -5.88
N ALA A 255 11.10 4.18 -6.80
CA ALA A 255 10.45 5.47 -6.59
C ALA A 255 9.85 5.98 -7.90
N ILE A 256 8.82 6.82 -7.79
CA ILE A 256 8.24 7.54 -8.92
C ILE A 256 8.41 9.03 -8.66
N GLY A 257 8.85 9.75 -9.68
CA GLY A 257 9.04 11.19 -9.63
C GLY A 257 8.48 11.90 -10.86
N VAL A 258 8.52 13.23 -10.80
CA VAL A 258 8.19 14.14 -11.88
C VAL A 258 9.34 15.11 -12.10
N SER A 259 9.53 15.53 -13.34
CA SER A 259 10.53 16.57 -13.67
C SER A 259 10.11 17.93 -13.11
N GLY A 260 11.08 18.70 -12.63
CA GLY A 260 10.89 20.05 -12.14
C GLY A 260 12.13 20.92 -12.35
N TYR A 261 12.03 22.19 -11.93
CA TYR A 261 13.11 23.16 -12.01
C TYR A 261 13.21 23.91 -10.68
N GLU A 262 14.40 23.96 -10.08
CA GLU A 262 14.63 24.66 -8.81
C GLU A 262 15.59 25.84 -9.02
N ILE A 263 15.12 27.05 -8.72
CA ILE A 263 15.90 28.27 -8.89
C ILE A 263 16.91 28.38 -7.75
N THR A 264 18.20 28.26 -8.08
CA THR A 264 19.31 28.29 -7.11
C THR A 264 20.00 29.65 -7.03
N SER A 265 19.66 30.60 -7.91
CA SER A 265 20.27 31.93 -7.95
C SER A 265 19.25 33.06 -8.06
N LYS A 266 19.63 34.24 -7.54
CA LYS A 266 18.82 35.48 -7.65
C LYS A 266 18.61 35.96 -9.09
N ASN A 267 19.36 35.43 -10.05
CA ASN A 267 19.28 35.80 -11.46
C ASN A 267 18.34 34.88 -12.26
N GLY A 268 17.65 33.95 -11.59
CA GLY A 268 16.72 33.01 -12.23
C GLY A 268 17.38 31.75 -12.78
N ASN A 269 18.71 31.60 -12.70
CA ASN A 269 19.36 30.33 -13.00
C ASN A 269 19.05 29.32 -11.88
N GLY A 270 18.83 28.09 -12.31
CA GLY A 270 18.45 26.95 -11.49
C GLY A 270 18.79 25.64 -12.19
N ASP A 271 18.52 24.55 -11.48
CA ASP A 271 18.88 23.20 -11.89
C ASP A 271 17.62 22.41 -12.22
N ASN A 272 17.72 21.53 -13.22
CA ASN A 272 16.67 20.55 -13.46
C ASN A 272 16.69 19.53 -12.33
N ILE A 273 15.50 19.19 -11.83
CA ILE A 273 15.36 18.25 -10.72
C ILE A 273 14.36 17.15 -11.04
N ILE A 274 14.50 16.03 -10.35
CA ILE A 274 13.46 15.02 -10.18
C ILE A 274 12.88 15.19 -8.80
N ARG A 275 11.59 15.49 -8.70
CA ARG A 275 10.84 15.53 -7.44
C ARG A 275 10.14 14.19 -7.23
N ILE A 276 10.44 13.51 -6.14
CA ILE A 276 9.85 12.21 -5.82
C ILE A 276 8.45 12.41 -5.24
N ILE A 277 7.47 11.70 -5.80
CA ILE A 277 6.06 11.75 -5.39
C ILE A 277 5.57 10.40 -4.85
N TRP A 278 6.37 9.33 -4.98
CA TRP A 278 6.09 8.03 -4.38
C TRP A 278 7.38 7.23 -4.15
N LYS A 279 7.41 6.43 -3.07
CA LYS A 279 8.56 5.61 -2.67
C LYS A 279 8.12 4.21 -2.25
N GLU A 280 8.93 3.21 -2.58
CA GLU A 280 8.73 1.86 -2.07
C GLU A 280 9.01 1.79 -0.56
N LYS A 281 8.12 1.13 0.19
CA LYS A 281 8.14 1.13 1.65
C LYS A 281 9.43 0.59 2.27
N PHE A 282 10.04 -0.43 1.66
CA PHE A 282 11.21 -1.12 2.21
C PHE A 282 12.52 -0.34 2.11
N ILE A 283 12.56 0.73 1.31
CA ILE A 283 13.79 1.46 0.97
C ILE A 283 13.55 2.97 0.93
N SER A 284 12.43 3.41 1.49
CA SER A 284 11.97 4.80 1.47
C SER A 284 12.98 5.75 2.14
N ASP A 285 13.66 5.27 3.17
CA ASP A 285 14.75 5.92 3.89
C ASP A 285 16.01 6.15 3.04
N GLN A 286 16.20 5.34 1.99
CA GLN A 286 17.34 5.43 1.07
C GLN A 286 17.05 6.31 -0.16
N ILE A 287 15.82 6.83 -0.30
CA ILE A 287 15.38 7.65 -1.44
C ILE A 287 15.20 9.11 -0.98
N GLN A 288 15.94 10.01 -1.60
CA GLN A 288 15.85 11.45 -1.34
C GLN A 288 14.55 12.02 -1.92
N GLN A 289 14.11 13.18 -1.42
CA GLN A 289 12.91 13.84 -1.94
C GLN A 289 13.16 14.51 -3.30
N ILE A 290 14.38 14.98 -3.53
CA ILE A 290 14.80 15.71 -4.73
C ILE A 290 16.13 15.13 -5.20
N TYR A 291 16.27 14.97 -6.52
CA TYR A 291 17.53 14.64 -7.19
C TYR A 291 17.83 15.69 -8.26
N TYR A 292 19.09 16.11 -8.36
CA TYR A 292 19.54 17.11 -9.34
C TYR A 292 20.07 16.41 -10.59
N LEU A 293 19.70 16.91 -11.78
CA LEU A 293 20.07 16.41 -13.11
C LEU A 293 21.19 17.22 -13.77
#